data_AF-A0A7J9ZMK4-F1
#
_entry.id   AF-A0A7J9ZMK4-F1
#
_cell.length_a   1.000
_cell.length_b   1.000
_cell.length_c   1.000
_cell.angle_alpha   90.00
_cell.angle_beta   90.00
_cell.angle_gamma   90.00
#
_symmetry.space_group_name_H-M   'P 1'
#
loop_
_entity.id
_entity.type
_entity.pdbx_description
1 polymer ?
#
loop_
_entity_poly.entity_id
_entity_poly.type
_entity_poly.pdbx_seq_one_letter_code
_entity_poly.pdbx_strand_id
1 'polypeptide(L)'
;MAGRAERALARDLADRTGAPVVTTAAAVAAALLRHGRRVRVRTPYTADITDAECAYLRGHGLGVSSAAGLEIIRDADIAAVPPDRVLQHADGDDTADALLMSCTNLPTLSLLPELERRTGLPAVTSNTATAEALLATLGGRGPGT
;
A
#
# COMPACT_ATOMS: atom_id res chain seq x y z
N MET A 1 -6.30 -15.73 6.12
CA MET A 1 -7.77 -15.65 6.30
C MET A 1 -8.34 -14.28 5.92
N ALA A 2 -7.64 -13.17 6.14
CA ALA A 2 -8.09 -11.81 5.81
C ALA A 2 -8.55 -11.61 4.34
N GLY A 3 -7.77 -12.08 3.35
CA GLY A 3 -8.16 -11.94 1.93
C GLY A 3 -9.44 -12.69 1.53
N ARG A 4 -9.89 -13.71 2.29
CA ARG A 4 -11.18 -14.37 2.01
C ARG A 4 -12.37 -13.51 2.43
N ALA A 5 -12.28 -12.85 3.58
CA ALA A 5 -13.33 -11.97 4.09
C ALA A 5 -13.47 -10.71 3.22
N GLU A 6 -12.36 -10.08 2.85
CA GLU A 6 -12.35 -8.92 1.94
C GLU A 6 -13.00 -9.28 0.58
N ARG A 7 -12.63 -10.40 -0.03
CA ARG A 7 -13.24 -10.84 -1.29
C ARG A 7 -14.73 -11.18 -1.17
N ALA A 8 -15.22 -11.55 0.01
CA ALA A 8 -16.64 -11.76 0.22
C ALA A 8 -17.36 -10.40 0.32
N LEU A 9 -16.79 -9.45 1.07
CA LEU A 9 -17.30 -8.08 1.18
C LEU A 9 -17.35 -7.37 -0.18
N ALA A 10 -16.27 -7.44 -0.97
CA ALA A 10 -16.23 -6.82 -2.29
C ALA A 10 -17.29 -7.40 -3.23
N ARG A 11 -17.58 -8.70 -3.14
CA ARG A 11 -18.64 -9.35 -3.92
C ARG A 11 -20.03 -8.91 -3.47
N ASP A 12 -20.31 -8.91 -2.17
CA ASP A 12 -21.58 -8.41 -1.64
C ASP A 12 -21.86 -6.96 -2.07
N LEU A 13 -20.84 -6.09 -1.98
CA LEU A 13 -20.97 -4.70 -2.42
C LEU A 13 -21.19 -4.60 -3.94
N ALA A 14 -20.53 -5.43 -4.74
CA ALA A 14 -20.74 -5.44 -6.19
C ALA A 14 -22.17 -5.89 -6.54
N ASP A 15 -22.66 -6.95 -5.91
CA ASP A 15 -24.01 -7.48 -6.13
C ASP A 15 -25.09 -6.45 -5.73
N ARG A 16 -24.87 -5.71 -4.63
CA ARG A 16 -25.81 -4.69 -4.14
C ARG A 16 -25.81 -3.40 -4.95
N THR A 17 -24.69 -3.04 -5.54
CA THR A 17 -24.53 -1.76 -6.26
C THR A 17 -24.65 -1.91 -7.77
N GLY A 18 -24.47 -3.11 -8.31
CA GLY A 18 -24.37 -3.35 -9.75
C GLY A 18 -23.10 -2.77 -10.38
N ALA A 19 -22.12 -2.37 -9.57
CA ALA A 19 -20.89 -1.73 -10.00
C ALA A 19 -19.65 -2.55 -9.60
N PRO A 20 -18.54 -2.47 -10.36
CA PRO A 20 -17.28 -3.06 -9.94
C PRO A 20 -16.79 -2.47 -8.61
N VAL A 21 -16.23 -3.33 -7.75
CA VAL A 21 -15.69 -2.93 -6.44
C VAL A 21 -14.20 -3.19 -6.40
N VAL A 22 -13.44 -2.16 -6.05
CA VAL A 22 -12.00 -2.23 -5.78
C VAL A 22 -11.78 -2.02 -4.30
N THR A 23 -10.90 -2.83 -3.71
CA THR A 23 -10.44 -2.64 -2.33
C THR A 23 -8.96 -2.26 -2.36
N THR A 24 -8.58 -1.29 -1.53
CA THR A 24 -7.20 -0.79 -1.48
C THR A 24 -6.20 -1.87 -1.09
N ALA A 25 -6.54 -2.75 -0.14
CA ALA A 25 -5.63 -3.80 0.29
C ALA A 25 -5.35 -4.82 -0.83
N ALA A 26 -6.38 -5.27 -1.56
CA ALA A 26 -6.19 -6.12 -2.73
C ALA A 26 -5.40 -5.40 -3.84
N ALA A 27 -5.68 -4.11 -4.08
CA ALA A 27 -4.99 -3.30 -5.08
C ALA A 27 -3.48 -3.17 -4.75
N VAL A 28 -3.14 -2.90 -3.48
CA VAL A 28 -1.75 -2.83 -3.00
C VAL A 28 -1.04 -4.17 -3.19
N ALA A 29 -1.66 -5.29 -2.79
CA ALA A 29 -1.05 -6.60 -2.96
C ALA A 29 -0.78 -6.92 -4.43
N ALA A 30 -1.73 -6.60 -5.33
CA ALA A 30 -1.58 -6.80 -6.76
C ALA A 30 -0.49 -5.89 -7.36
N ALA A 31 -0.43 -4.63 -6.96
CA ALA A 31 0.57 -3.67 -7.43
C ALA A 31 1.99 -4.10 -7.02
N LEU A 32 2.19 -4.50 -5.77
CA LEU A 32 3.49 -4.97 -5.25
C LEU A 32 4.00 -6.21 -5.99
N LEU A 33 3.11 -7.17 -6.30
CA LEU A 33 3.46 -8.39 -7.02
C LEU A 33 4.03 -8.14 -8.43
N ARG A 34 3.79 -6.96 -9.03
CA ARG A 34 4.36 -6.58 -10.32
C ARG A 34 5.85 -6.22 -10.23
N HIS A 35 6.34 -5.84 -9.05
CA HIS A 35 7.72 -5.43 -8.82
C HIS A 35 8.57 -6.54 -8.21
N GLY A 36 7.94 -7.54 -7.58
CA GLY A 36 8.63 -8.68 -6.99
C GLY A 36 7.81 -9.30 -5.88
N ARG A 37 8.47 -10.02 -4.97
CA ARG A 37 7.81 -10.69 -3.85
C ARG A 37 8.26 -10.18 -2.50
N ARG A 38 9.43 -9.55 -2.39
CA ARG A 38 9.99 -9.10 -1.13
C ARG A 38 9.74 -7.61 -0.96
N VAL A 39 8.99 -7.23 0.07
CA VAL A 39 8.49 -5.86 0.24
C VAL A 39 8.94 -5.27 1.57
N ARG A 40 9.46 -4.05 1.49
CA ARG A 40 9.65 -3.17 2.64
C ARG A 40 8.35 -2.45 2.93
N VAL A 41 7.81 -2.59 4.14
CA VAL A 41 6.52 -2.01 4.54
C VAL A 41 6.74 -0.84 5.48
N ARG A 42 6.14 0.30 5.16
CA ARG A 42 6.16 1.53 5.96
C ARG A 42 4.75 2.04 6.11
N THR A 43 4.33 2.25 7.35
CA THR A 43 2.95 2.57 7.68
C THR A 43 2.92 3.68 8.72
N PRO A 44 1.88 4.51 8.79
CA PRO A 44 1.75 5.46 9.88
C PRO A 44 1.23 4.82 11.17
N TYR A 45 0.79 3.56 11.12
CA TYR A 45 -0.03 2.94 12.14
C TYR A 45 0.75 2.50 13.38
N THR A 46 0.00 2.02 14.36
CA THR A 46 0.50 1.23 15.49
C THR A 46 0.95 -0.16 15.05
N ALA A 47 1.86 -0.77 15.82
CA ALA A 47 2.45 -2.07 15.52
C ALA A 47 1.41 -3.17 15.22
N ASP A 48 0.28 -3.23 15.94
CA ASP A 48 -0.77 -4.22 15.74
C ASP A 48 -1.44 -4.11 14.35
N ILE A 49 -1.66 -2.88 13.88
CA ILE A 49 -2.21 -2.62 12.54
C ILE A 49 -1.15 -2.91 11.47
N THR A 50 0.10 -2.49 11.70
CA THR A 50 1.22 -2.83 10.80
C THR A 50 1.40 -4.34 10.65
N ASP A 51 1.29 -5.10 11.75
CA ASP A 51 1.38 -6.56 11.75
C ASP A 51 0.21 -7.21 11.01
N ALA A 52 -1.01 -6.68 11.17
CA ALA A 52 -2.18 -7.12 10.45
C ALA A 52 -2.03 -6.91 8.93
N GLU A 53 -1.50 -5.76 8.50
CA GLU A 53 -1.18 -5.49 7.10
C GLU A 53 -0.12 -6.45 6.58
N CYS A 54 0.96 -6.67 7.33
CA CYS A 54 2.00 -7.63 6.96
C CYS A 54 1.45 -9.06 6.83
N ALA A 55 0.54 -9.48 7.73
CA ALA A 55 -0.12 -10.77 7.65
C ALA A 55 -1.04 -10.88 6.42
N TYR A 56 -1.72 -9.79 6.05
CA TYR A 56 -2.51 -9.72 4.82
C TYR A 56 -1.61 -9.90 3.59
N LEU A 57 -0.52 -9.14 3.46
CA LEU A 57 0.42 -9.24 2.34
C LEU A 57 1.04 -10.63 2.22
N ARG A 58 1.44 -11.24 3.35
CA ARG A 58 1.93 -12.64 3.39
C ARG A 58 0.88 -13.62 2.91
N GLY A 59 -0.39 -13.40 3.25
CA GLY A 59 -1.52 -14.17 2.74
C GLY A 59 -1.73 -14.08 1.22
N HIS A 60 -1.15 -13.06 0.57
CA HIS A 60 -1.15 -12.86 -0.88
C HIS A 60 0.16 -13.32 -1.56
N GLY A 61 1.05 -14.00 -0.82
CA GLY A 61 2.28 -14.56 -1.37
C GLY A 61 3.46 -13.58 -1.42
N LEU A 62 3.35 -12.42 -0.77
CA LEU A 62 4.45 -11.47 -0.58
C LEU A 62 5.26 -11.84 0.68
N GLY A 63 6.57 -11.74 0.61
CA GLY A 63 7.46 -11.73 1.77
C GLY A 63 7.68 -10.30 2.25
N VAL A 64 7.58 -10.06 3.56
CA VAL A 64 7.89 -8.75 4.16
C VAL A 64 9.34 -8.78 4.65
N SER A 65 10.22 -7.95 4.07
CA SER A 65 11.64 -7.88 4.46
C SER A 65 11.87 -7.07 5.72
N SER A 66 11.22 -5.91 5.83
CA SER A 66 11.15 -5.10 7.04
C SER A 66 9.82 -4.39 7.11
N ALA A 67 9.33 -4.12 8.32
CA ALA A 67 8.10 -3.37 8.57
C ALA A 67 8.32 -2.37 9.69
N ALA A 68 7.81 -1.16 9.54
CA ALA A 68 7.83 -0.15 10.60
C ALA A 68 6.56 0.71 10.55
N GLY A 69 6.02 1.01 11.73
CA GLY A 69 4.96 1.99 11.96
C GLY A 69 5.51 3.34 12.42
N LEU A 70 4.75 4.43 12.24
CA LEU A 70 5.01 5.72 12.91
C LEU A 70 4.32 5.82 14.27
N GLU A 71 3.55 4.80 14.67
CA GLU A 71 2.79 4.74 15.93
C GLU A 71 1.80 5.91 16.10
N ILE A 72 1.19 6.36 14.99
CA ILE A 72 0.20 7.43 14.97
C ILE A 72 -1.20 6.82 15.07
N ILE A 73 -1.93 7.21 16.12
CA ILE A 73 -3.28 6.70 16.39
C ILE A 73 -4.36 7.55 15.70
N ARG A 74 -4.17 8.88 15.67
CA ARG A 74 -5.18 9.81 15.15
C ARG A 74 -5.00 10.03 13.66
N ASP A 75 -6.05 9.79 12.89
CA ASP A 75 -6.04 9.97 11.44
C ASP A 75 -5.66 11.39 10.99
N ALA A 76 -6.12 12.43 11.71
CA ALA A 76 -5.74 13.81 11.43
C ALA A 76 -4.22 14.06 11.56
N ASP A 77 -3.55 13.35 12.45
CA ASP A 77 -2.11 13.47 12.66
C ASP A 77 -1.33 12.73 11.55
N ILE A 78 -1.92 11.70 10.94
CA ILE A 78 -1.36 11.00 9.77
C ILE A 78 -1.33 11.94 8.56
N ALA A 79 -2.40 12.68 8.32
CA ALA A 79 -2.47 13.68 7.25
C ALA A 79 -1.47 14.83 7.44
N ALA A 80 -1.11 15.12 8.69
CA ALA A 80 -0.20 16.20 9.05
C ALA A 80 1.28 15.78 9.12
N VAL A 81 1.63 14.53 8.78
CA VAL A 81 3.02 14.07 8.82
C VAL A 81 3.88 14.89 7.84
N PRO A 82 4.92 15.58 8.33
CA PRO A 82 5.79 16.38 7.47
C PRO A 82 6.51 15.56 6.39
N PRO A 83 6.73 16.11 5.18
CA PRO A 83 7.38 15.38 4.07
C PRO A 83 8.74 14.75 4.42
N ASP A 84 9.59 15.47 5.13
CA ASP A 84 10.90 15.00 5.59
C ASP A 84 10.78 13.77 6.51
N ARG A 85 9.77 13.76 7.39
CA ARG A 85 9.46 12.59 8.23
C ARG A 85 8.96 11.41 7.40
N VAL A 86 8.14 11.63 6.37
CA VAL A 86 7.71 10.57 5.44
C VAL A 86 8.92 9.97 4.71
N LEU A 87 9.80 10.82 4.19
CA LEU A 87 11.00 10.39 3.47
C LEU A 87 11.99 9.65 4.37
N GLN A 88 12.20 10.12 5.60
CA GLN A 88 13.03 9.42 6.57
C GLN A 88 12.44 8.07 6.94
N HIS A 89 11.12 8.00 7.10
CA HIS A 89 10.45 6.75 7.43
C HIS A 89 10.62 5.68 6.33
N ALA A 90 10.78 6.07 5.07
CA ALA A 90 11.02 5.16 3.95
C ALA A 90 12.34 4.38 4.02
N ASP A 91 13.33 4.88 4.77
CA ASP A 91 14.65 4.29 4.87
C ASP A 91 14.63 2.89 5.50
N GLY A 92 15.62 2.07 5.16
CA GLY A 92 15.81 0.73 5.69
C GLY A 92 17.06 0.07 5.11
N ASP A 93 17.63 -0.87 5.86
CA ASP A 93 18.86 -1.61 5.51
C ASP A 93 18.55 -3.07 5.11
N ASP A 94 17.35 -3.31 4.59
CA ASP A 94 16.93 -4.62 4.10
C ASP A 94 17.02 -4.72 2.58
N THR A 95 17.22 -5.94 2.07
CA THR A 95 17.05 -6.24 0.65
C THR A 95 15.56 -6.44 0.34
N ALA A 96 14.98 -5.58 -0.49
CA ALA A 96 13.60 -5.65 -0.96
C ALA A 96 13.52 -5.43 -2.48
N ASP A 97 12.41 -5.86 -3.08
CA ASP A 97 12.09 -5.64 -4.49
C ASP A 97 11.25 -4.36 -4.68
N ALA A 98 10.51 -3.96 -3.64
CA ALA A 98 9.65 -2.76 -3.64
C ALA A 98 9.45 -2.19 -2.24
N LEU A 99 9.15 -0.89 -2.19
CA LEU A 99 8.71 -0.17 -0.99
C LEU A 99 7.18 0.01 -1.03
N LEU A 100 6.49 -0.35 0.04
CA LEU A 100 5.12 0.07 0.31
C LEU A 100 5.12 1.23 1.31
N MET A 101 4.60 2.39 0.89
CA MET A 101 4.15 3.45 1.79
C MET A 101 2.63 3.35 1.96
N SER A 102 2.21 2.69 3.03
CA SER A 102 0.80 2.43 3.31
C SER A 102 0.09 3.65 3.90
N CYS A 103 -1.23 3.59 3.85
CA CYS A 103 -2.23 4.62 4.16
C CYS A 103 -2.62 5.51 2.98
N THR A 104 -3.93 5.68 2.81
CA THR A 104 -4.53 6.62 1.86
C THR A 104 -4.48 8.07 2.35
N ASN A 105 -4.29 8.29 3.65
CA ASN A 105 -4.24 9.61 4.29
C ASN A 105 -2.81 10.12 4.54
N LEU A 106 -1.78 9.28 4.37
CA LEU A 106 -0.39 9.72 4.45
C LEU A 106 0.00 10.47 3.15
N PRO A 107 0.58 11.69 3.22
CA PRO A 107 0.84 12.51 2.04
C PRO A 107 2.07 12.02 1.26
N THR A 108 1.91 10.93 0.50
CA THR A 108 3.01 10.24 -0.20
C THR A 108 3.11 10.56 -1.70
N LEU A 109 2.01 11.00 -2.32
CA LEU A 109 1.90 11.08 -3.78
C LEU A 109 2.94 12.02 -4.43
N SER A 110 3.14 13.21 -3.87
CA SER A 110 4.14 14.18 -4.35
C SER A 110 5.58 13.78 -4.02
N LEU A 111 5.77 12.80 -3.13
CA LEU A 111 7.07 12.35 -2.65
C LEU A 111 7.56 11.09 -3.36
N LEU A 112 6.74 10.47 -4.21
CA LEU A 112 7.07 9.23 -4.93
C LEU A 112 8.45 9.27 -5.62
N PRO A 113 8.78 10.25 -6.47
CA PRO A 113 10.10 10.29 -7.12
C PRO A 113 11.27 10.40 -6.13
N GLU A 114 11.05 11.07 -5.00
CA GLU A 114 12.04 11.20 -3.94
C GLU A 114 12.21 9.90 -3.16
N LEU A 115 11.10 9.22 -2.84
CA LEU A 115 11.09 7.92 -2.18
C LEU A 115 11.87 6.89 -3.00
N GLU A 116 11.61 6.83 -4.30
CA GLU A 116 12.31 5.91 -5.21
C GLU A 116 13.80 6.26 -5.31
N ARG A 117 14.14 7.54 -5.47
CA ARG A 117 15.54 7.98 -5.54
C ARG A 117 16.32 7.66 -4.26
N ARG A 118 15.70 7.89 -3.10
CA ARG A 118 16.33 7.71 -1.79
C ARG A 118 16.51 6.24 -1.44
N THR A 119 15.50 5.41 -1.73
CA THR A 119 15.53 3.99 -1.36
C THR A 119 16.14 3.09 -2.44
N GLY A 120 16.19 3.54 -3.69
CA GLY A 120 16.57 2.71 -4.84
C GLY A 120 15.53 1.64 -5.20
N LEU A 121 14.33 1.72 -4.62
CA LEU A 121 13.25 0.76 -4.80
C LEU A 121 12.07 1.41 -5.54
N PRO A 122 11.35 0.67 -6.41
CA PRO A 122 10.02 1.08 -6.86
C PRO A 122 9.10 1.33 -5.65
N ALA A 123 8.43 2.49 -5.63
CA ALA A 123 7.58 2.88 -4.51
C ALA A 123 6.10 2.71 -4.87
N VAL A 124 5.39 1.89 -4.11
CA VAL A 124 3.94 1.69 -4.19
C VAL A 124 3.28 2.40 -3.01
N THR A 125 2.20 3.13 -3.27
CA THR A 125 1.37 3.76 -2.22
C THR A 125 -0.04 3.18 -2.29
N SER A 126 -0.77 3.22 -1.16
CA SER A 126 -2.19 2.85 -1.15
C SER A 126 -3.01 3.63 -2.20
N ASN A 127 -2.67 4.91 -2.41
CA ASN A 127 -3.36 5.79 -3.35
C ASN A 127 -3.06 5.44 -4.81
N THR A 128 -1.79 5.25 -5.19
CA THR A 128 -1.42 4.88 -6.57
C THR A 128 -1.90 3.48 -6.94
N ALA A 129 -1.75 2.50 -6.04
CA ALA A 129 -2.25 1.15 -6.27
C ALA A 129 -3.78 1.14 -6.47
N THR A 130 -4.52 1.90 -5.66
CA THR A 130 -5.99 2.01 -5.81
C THR A 130 -6.35 2.68 -7.13
N ALA A 131 -5.69 3.78 -7.50
CA ALA A 131 -5.95 4.47 -8.76
C ALA A 131 -5.69 3.59 -9.98
N GLU A 132 -4.57 2.85 -9.99
CA GLU A 132 -4.24 1.89 -11.05
C GLU A 132 -5.29 0.78 -11.16
N ALA A 133 -5.71 0.21 -10.02
CA ALA A 133 -6.72 -0.84 -9.99
C ALA A 133 -8.09 -0.34 -10.47
N LEU A 134 -8.47 0.89 -10.13
CA LEU A 134 -9.69 1.53 -10.64
C LEU A 134 -9.64 1.72 -12.15
N LEU A 135 -8.53 2.25 -12.68
CA LEU A 135 -8.36 2.43 -14.12
C LEU A 135 -8.44 1.10 -14.86
N ALA A 136 -7.72 0.07 -14.38
CA ALA A 136 -7.75 -1.26 -14.96
C ALA A 136 -9.17 -1.86 -14.96
N THR A 137 -9.92 -1.67 -13.87
CA THR A 137 -11.30 -2.15 -13.74
C THR A 137 -12.25 -1.47 -14.72
N LEU A 138 -12.01 -0.20 -15.04
CA LEU A 138 -12.81 0.58 -15.99
C LEU A 138 -12.35 0.42 -17.45
N GLY A 139 -11.35 -0.42 -17.72
CA GLY A 139 -10.76 -0.59 -19.05
C GLY A 139 -9.83 0.54 -19.51
N GLY A 140 -9.46 1.45 -18.60
CA GLY A 140 -8.45 2.48 -18.81
C GLY A 140 -7.02 1.97 -18.59
N ARG A 141 -6.03 2.62 -19.19
CA ARG A 141 -4.61 2.42 -18.89
C ARG A 141 -4.10 3.55 -17.99
N GLY A 142 -3.34 3.21 -16.94
CA GLY A 142 -2.67 4.18 -16.08
C GLY A 142 -1.44 4.79 -16.74
N PRO A 143 -0.88 5.88 -16.18
CA PRO A 143 0.36 6.45 -16.68
C PRO A 143 1.51 5.45 -16.46
N GLY A 144 2.12 4.97 -17.55
CA GLY A 144 3.31 4.09 -17.53
C GLY A 144 3.16 2.69 -18.13
N THR A 145 2.02 2.36 -18.76
CA THR A 145 1.81 1.10 -19.52
C THR A 145 1.60 1.33 -21.01
#